data_AF-A0A1W9TNX1-F1
#
_entry.id   AF-A0A1W9TNX1-F1
#
_cell.length_a   1.000
_cell.length_b   1.000
_cell.length_c   1.000
_cell.angle_alpha   90.00
_cell.angle_beta   90.00
_cell.angle_gamma   90.00
#
_symmetry.space_group_name_H-M   'P 1'
#
loop_
_entity.id
_entity.type
_entity.pdbx_description
1 polymer ?
#
loop_
_entity_poly.entity_id
_entity_poly.type
_entity_poly.pdbx_seq_one_letter_code
_entity_poly.pdbx_strand_id
1 'polypeptide(L)' 'MSFYLRARSRIKHIQKILDTIGIGGERAQMYNLSSNDGPRFAEIAVEMDEKIRKLGPNPIKLAQNTAA' A
#
# COMPACT_ATOMS: atom_id res chain seq x y z
N MET A 1 6.64 15.24 -15.38
CA MET A 1 6.36 13.88 -15.93
C MET A 1 7.29 12.79 -15.35
N SER A 2 8.61 13.00 -15.26
CA SER A 2 9.57 11.94 -14.89
C SER A 2 9.45 11.39 -13.46
N PHE A 3 9.19 12.23 -12.46
CA PHE A 3 9.12 11.80 -11.05
C PHE A 3 7.94 10.85 -10.77
N TYR A 4 6.76 11.16 -11.31
CA TYR A 4 5.57 10.31 -11.19
C TYR A 4 5.80 8.90 -11.77
N LEU A 5 6.39 8.81 -12.97
CA LEU A 5 6.65 7.53 -13.63
C LEU A 5 7.65 6.67 -12.85
N ARG A 6 8.69 7.30 -12.26
CA ARG A 6 9.63 6.59 -11.38
C ARG A 6 8.95 6.06 -10.13
N ALA A 7 8.14 6.88 -9.46
CA ALA A 7 7.38 6.46 -8.28
C ALA A 7 6.48 5.27 -8.60
N ARG A 8 5.73 5.34 -9.71
CA ARG A 8 4.87 4.23 -10.18
C ARG A 8 5.67 2.96 -10.45
N SER A 9 6.83 3.06 -11.07
CA SER A 9 7.70 1.90 -11.35
C SER A 9 8.21 1.26 -10.05
N ARG A 10 8.63 2.07 -9.07
CA ARG A 10 9.08 1.58 -7.75
C ARG A 10 7.95 0.87 -7.01
N ILE A 11 6.74 1.40 -7.04
CA ILE A 11 5.58 0.76 -6.39
C ILE A 11 5.27 -0.59 -7.03
N LYS A 12 5.27 -0.69 -8.36
CA LYS A 12 5.13 -1.99 -9.05
C LYS A 12 6.21 -2.98 -8.67
N HIS A 13 7.44 -2.53 -8.50
CA HIS A 13 8.54 -3.40 -8.08
C HIS A 13 8.36 -3.89 -6.64
N ILE A 14 7.96 -3.00 -5.72
CA ILE A 14 7.66 -3.35 -4.32
C ILE A 14 6.53 -4.36 -4.24
N GLN A 15 5.45 -4.17 -5.01
CA GLN A 15 4.32 -5.11 -5.06
C GLN A 15 4.80 -6.53 -5.39
N LYS A 16 5.62 -6.67 -6.45
CA LYS A 16 6.21 -7.96 -6.83
C LYS A 16 7.05 -8.58 -5.71
N ILE A 17 7.87 -7.78 -5.02
CA ILE A 17 8.68 -8.27 -3.90
C ILE A 17 7.78 -8.79 -2.79
N LEU A 18 6.77 -8.02 -2.40
CA LEU A 18 5.82 -8.39 -1.35
C LEU A 18 5.01 -9.65 -1.68
N ASP A 19 4.64 -9.83 -2.95
CA ASP A 19 4.04 -11.08 -3.43
C ASP A 19 5.02 -12.25 -3.32
N THR A 20 6.26 -12.05 -3.74
CA THR A 20 7.32 -13.09 -3.72
C THR A 20 7.61 -13.59 -2.32
N ILE A 21 7.56 -12.71 -1.32
CA ILE A 21 7.79 -13.08 0.09
C ILE A 21 6.50 -13.45 0.86
N GLY A 22 5.36 -13.56 0.16
CA GLY A 22 4.11 -14.05 0.75
C GLY A 22 3.38 -13.06 1.67
N ILE A 23 3.70 -11.76 1.60
CA ILE A 23 3.07 -10.71 2.43
C ILE A 23 1.83 -10.11 1.73
N GLY A 24 1.79 -10.18 0.40
CA GLY A 24 0.75 -9.62 -0.45
C GLY A 24 1.10 -8.21 -0.95
N GLY A 25 1.28 -8.08 -2.26
CA GLY A 25 1.64 -6.85 -2.95
C GLY A 25 0.58 -5.76 -2.88
N GLU A 26 -0.68 -6.15 -2.76
CA GLU A 26 -1.82 -5.24 -2.57
C GLU A 26 -1.70 -4.34 -1.33
N ARG A 27 -0.83 -4.69 -0.37
CA ARG A 27 -0.51 -3.85 0.81
C ARG A 27 0.30 -2.59 0.47
N ALA A 28 0.84 -2.47 -0.75
CA ALA A 28 1.49 -1.27 -1.25
C ALA A 28 0.70 -0.68 -2.42
N GLN A 29 0.21 0.56 -2.28
CA GLN A 29 -0.55 1.26 -3.32
C GLN A 29 -0.08 2.71 -3.46
N MET A 30 -0.29 3.28 -4.65
CA MET A 30 0.01 4.67 -4.95
C MET A 30 -1.22 5.34 -5.53
N TYR A 31 -1.57 6.50 -4.98
CA TYR A 31 -2.69 7.31 -5.44
C TYR A 31 -2.16 8.63 -6.01
N ASN A 32 -2.82 9.12 -7.06
CA ASN A 32 -2.59 10.46 -7.59
C ASN A 32 -3.62 11.41 -7.00
N LEU A 33 -3.14 12.52 -6.46
CA LEU A 33 -3.98 13.54 -5.85
C LEU A 33 -3.40 14.92 -6.16
N SER A 34 -4.27 15.85 -6.56
CA SER A 34 -3.91 17.27 -6.72
C SER A 34 -3.91 17.96 -5.35
N SER A 35 -3.02 18.93 -5.15
CA SER A 35 -2.90 19.65 -3.86
C SER A 35 -4.17 20.36 -3.41
N ASN A 36 -5.09 20.67 -4.33
CA ASN A 36 -6.32 21.40 -4.05
C ASN A 36 -7.55 20.48 -3.88
N ASP A 37 -7.39 19.16 -3.92
CA ASP A 37 -8.51 18.22 -3.92
C ASP A 37 -8.69 17.53 -2.56
N GLY A 38 -9.07 18.33 -1.56
CA GLY A 38 -9.29 17.88 -0.18
C GLY A 38 -10.37 16.80 -0.04
N PRO A 39 -11.55 16.92 -0.67
CA PRO A 39 -12.58 15.87 -0.63
C PRO A 39 -12.06 14.54 -1.16
N ARG A 40 -11.32 14.54 -2.29
CA ARG A 40 -10.75 13.32 -2.86
C ARG A 40 -9.71 12.67 -1.94
N PHE A 41 -8.94 13.46 -1.20
CA PHE A 41 -8.04 12.92 -0.17
C PHE A 41 -8.79 12.11 0.88
N ALA A 42 -9.90 12.64 1.40
CA ALA A 42 -10.70 11.97 2.42
C ALA A 42 -11.28 10.65 1.88
N GLU A 43 -11.79 10.63 0.65
CA GLU A 43 -12.27 9.41 -0.01
C GLU A 43 -11.17 8.35 -0.13
N ILE A 44 -9.97 8.74 -0.61
CA ILE A 44 -8.83 7.83 -0.76
C ILE A 44 -8.39 7.27 0.60
N ALA A 45 -8.41 8.10 1.65
CA ALA A 45 -8.05 7.66 3.00
C ALA A 45 -9.04 6.60 3.53
N VAL A 46 -10.34 6.80 3.32
CA VAL A 46 -11.38 5.82 3.68
C VAL A 46 -11.20 4.53 2.89
N GLU A 47 -11.03 4.61 1.56
CA GLU A 47 -10.79 3.43 0.72
C GLU A 47 -9.52 2.66 1.14
N MET A 48 -8.46 3.38 1.51
CA MET A 48 -7.23 2.79 2.01
C MET A 48 -7.43 2.07 3.34
N ASP A 49 -8.13 2.66 4.30
CA ASP A 49 -8.47 2.03 5.58
C ASP A 49 -9.30 0.76 5.38
N GLU A 50 -10.34 0.83 4.55
CA GLU A 50 -11.19 -0.33 4.24
C GLU A 50 -10.39 -1.48 3.62
N LYS A 51 -9.49 -1.18 2.67
CA LYS A 51 -8.60 -2.20 2.09
C LYS A 51 -7.70 -2.80 3.16
N ILE A 52 -7.03 -1.99 3.98
CA ILE A 52 -6.14 -2.48 5.03
C ILE A 52 -6.89 -3.40 6.00
N ARG A 53 -8.11 -3.03 6.40
CA ARG A 53 -8.96 -3.87 7.26
C ARG A 53 -9.30 -5.21 6.61
N LYS A 54 -9.66 -5.22 5.31
CA LYS A 54 -9.94 -6.45 4.56
C LYS A 54 -8.73 -7.36 4.43
N LEU A 55 -7.53 -6.78 4.29
CA LEU A 55 -6.27 -7.52 4.21
C LEU A 55 -5.84 -8.13 5.55
N GLY A 56 -6.41 -7.65 6.65
CA GLY A 56 -6.07 -8.13 7.99
C GLY A 56 -4.66 -7.78 8.44
N PRO A 57 -4.23 -8.31 9.60
CA PRO A 57 -2.97 -7.97 10.25
C PRO A 57 -1.75 -8.30 9.38
N ASN A 58 -0.66 -7.55 9.59
CA ASN A 58 0.60 -7.77 8.86
C ASN A 58 1.23 -9.12 9.26
N PRO A 59 1.44 -10.05 8.31
CA PRO A 59 2.03 -11.37 8.58
C PRO A 59 3.39 -11.33 9.29
N ILE A 60 4.23 -10.32 9.02
CA ILE A 60 5.53 -10.17 9.70
C ILE A 60 5.34 -9.98 11.20
N LYS A 61 4.40 -9.12 11.61
CA LYS A 61 4.15 -8.85 13.03
C LYS A 61 3.61 -10.08 13.74
N LEU A 62 2.77 -10.86 13.07
CA LEU A 62 2.26 -12.11 13.63
C LEU A 62 3.40 -13.12 13.86
N ALA A 63 4.29 -13.28 12.88
CA ALA A 63 5.44 -14.19 13.01
C ALA A 63 6.39 -13.78 14.14
N GLN A 64 6.62 -12.48 14.34
CA GLN A 64 7.44 -11.96 15.44
C GLN A 64 6.80 -12.22 16.81
N ASN A 65 5.49 -12.05 16.94
CA ASN A 65 4.77 -12.28 18.20
C ASN A 65 4.71 -13.76 18.60
N THR A 66 4.73 -14.69 17.65
CA THR A 66 4.77 -16.15 17.95
C THR A 66 6.16 -16.63 18.35
N ALA A 67 7.21 -15.92 17.93
CA ALA A 67 8.61 -16.26 18.23
C ALA A 67 9.11 -15.71 19.58
N ALA A 68 8.32 -14.86 20.23
CA ALA A 68 8.58 -14.31 21.57
C ALA A 68 7.79 -15.09 22.64
#